data_AF-A0A554KZT2-F1
#
_entry.id   AF-A0A554KZT2-F1
#
_cell.length_a   1.000
_cell.length_b   1.000
_cell.length_c   1.000
_cell.angle_alpha   90.00
_cell.angle_beta   90.00
_cell.angle_gamma   90.00
#
_symmetry.space_group_name_H-M   'P 1'
#
loop_
_entity.id
_entity.type
_entity.pdbx_description
1 polymer ?
#
loop_
_entity_poly.entity_id
_entity_poly.type
_entity_poly.pdbx_seq_one_letter_code
_entity_poly.pdbx_strand_id
1 'polypeptide(L)'
;MNRTSRGFTLIELLVVIAIIGILSSVVLASLNSARKKGRDARRIADMKQMQLALELYYDAHQSYPAVVAGGVSGTTDMGAASGLGALVTEQFISQISSDPTNSGSYVYSYASADGAGAACTAVPCSSYVIKSVIEGGASAVPLGDVDGLWAGLAGGATTCDDPSYCVKP
;
A
#
# COMPACT_ATOMS: atom_id res chain seq x y z
N MET A 1 9.38 -57.20 -35.15
CA MET A 1 10.06 -56.14 -34.36
C MET A 1 9.52 -56.21 -32.93
N ASN A 2 10.20 -56.92 -32.04
CA ASN A 2 9.79 -57.02 -30.63
C ASN A 2 10.17 -55.73 -29.90
N ARG A 3 9.17 -54.94 -29.51
CA ARG A 3 9.34 -53.79 -28.61
C ARG A 3 9.35 -54.32 -27.18
N THR A 4 10.51 -54.34 -26.54
CA THR A 4 10.62 -54.58 -25.11
C THR A 4 10.19 -53.32 -24.36
N SER A 5 8.94 -53.30 -23.89
CA SER A 5 8.46 -52.25 -22.99
C SER A 5 9.14 -52.40 -21.63
N ARG A 6 10.08 -51.51 -21.31
CA ARG A 6 10.63 -51.39 -19.96
C ARG A 6 9.59 -50.69 -19.08
N GLY A 7 9.07 -51.39 -18.08
CA GLY A 7 8.21 -50.81 -17.05
C GLY A 7 9.06 -50.08 -15.99
N PHE A 8 8.51 -49.02 -15.42
CA PHE A 8 9.11 -48.36 -14.25
C PHE A 8 9.01 -49.29 -13.03
N THR A 9 10.07 -49.36 -12.24
CA THR A 9 10.04 -50.04 -10.96
C THR A 9 9.30 -49.18 -9.92
N LEU A 10 8.66 -49.82 -8.94
CA LEU A 10 7.98 -49.10 -7.86
C LEU A 10 8.93 -48.19 -7.08
N ILE A 11 10.20 -48.60 -6.94
CA ILE A 11 11.23 -47.82 -6.24
C ILE A 11 11.63 -46.56 -7.03
N GLU A 12 11.70 -46.63 -8.36
CA GLU A 12 11.97 -45.46 -9.20
C GLU A 12 10.87 -44.42 -9.06
N LEU A 13 9.59 -44.84 -9.08
CA LEU A 13 8.47 -43.92 -8.91
C LEU A 13 8.46 -43.31 -7.50
N LEU A 14 8.74 -44.13 -6.48
CA LEU A 14 8.79 -43.68 -5.08
C LEU A 14 9.87 -42.61 -4.84
N VAL A 15 11.07 -42.79 -5.42
CA VAL A 15 12.15 -41.80 -5.30
C VAL A 15 11.77 -40.47 -5.96
N VAL A 16 11.08 -40.51 -7.10
CA VAL A 16 10.70 -39.30 -7.84
C VAL A 16 9.71 -38.46 -7.05
N ILE A 17 8.66 -39.07 -6.49
CA ILE A 17 7.68 -38.34 -5.69
C ILE A 17 8.31 -37.79 -4.40
N ALA A 18 9.28 -38.50 -3.82
CA ALA A 18 10.02 -38.02 -2.66
C ALA A 18 10.83 -36.76 -2.99
N ILE A 19 11.55 -36.74 -4.12
CA ILE A 19 12.31 -35.57 -4.57
C ILE A 19 11.38 -34.39 -4.89
N ILE A 20 10.27 -34.62 -5.62
CA ILE A 20 9.28 -33.58 -5.93
C ILE A 20 8.68 -33.01 -4.63
N GLY A 21 8.40 -33.86 -3.64
CA GLY A 21 7.90 -33.43 -2.33
C GLY A 21 8.87 -32.49 -1.60
N ILE A 22 10.15 -32.83 -1.58
CA ILE A 22 11.19 -31.99 -0.96
C ILE A 22 11.30 -30.66 -1.71
N LEU A 23 11.47 -30.68 -3.03
CA LEU A 23 11.63 -29.47 -3.83
C LEU A 23 10.40 -28.55 -3.75
N SER A 24 9.20 -29.11 -3.81
CA SER A 24 7.95 -28.32 -3.75
C SER A 24 7.75 -27.65 -2.39
N SER A 25 8.16 -28.29 -1.30
CA SER A 25 8.07 -27.71 0.05
C SER A 25 8.93 -26.45 0.22
N VAL A 26 10.17 -26.47 -0.31
CA VAL A 26 11.10 -25.32 -0.26
C VAL A 26 10.57 -24.17 -1.12
N VAL A 27 10.06 -24.47 -2.32
CA VAL A 27 9.49 -23.46 -3.23
C VAL A 27 8.30 -22.75 -2.59
N LEU A 28 7.39 -23.50 -1.95
CA LEU A 28 6.19 -22.91 -1.33
C LEU A 28 6.53 -21.93 -0.19
N ALA A 29 7.52 -22.26 0.64
CA ALA A 29 7.99 -21.36 1.70
C ALA A 29 8.52 -20.02 1.13
N SER A 30 9.29 -20.09 0.03
CA SER A 30 9.86 -18.90 -0.63
C SER A 30 8.79 -18.02 -1.31
N LEU A 31 7.74 -18.63 -1.87
CA LEU A 31 6.70 -17.94 -2.62
C LEU A 31 5.86 -16.99 -1.75
N ASN A 32 5.62 -17.35 -0.49
CA ASN A 32 4.87 -16.50 0.43
C ASN A 32 5.60 -15.17 0.71
N SER A 33 6.92 -15.21 0.89
CA SER A 33 7.75 -14.00 1.06
C SER A 33 7.76 -13.15 -0.22
N ALA A 34 7.91 -13.79 -1.39
CA ALA A 34 7.88 -13.08 -2.67
C ALA A 34 6.53 -12.36 -2.92
N ARG A 35 5.41 -12.99 -2.57
CA ARG A 35 4.07 -12.38 -2.68
C ARG A 35 3.91 -11.16 -1.78
N LYS A 36 4.42 -11.20 -0.54
CA LYS A 36 4.41 -10.04 0.36
C LYS A 36 5.18 -8.87 -0.24
N LYS A 37 6.42 -9.10 -0.67
CA LYS A 37 7.25 -8.08 -1.35
C LYS A 37 6.58 -7.51 -2.60
N GLY A 38 5.90 -8.34 -3.37
CA GLY A 38 5.14 -7.90 -4.56
C GLY A 38 3.98 -6.96 -4.21
N ARG A 39 3.25 -7.23 -3.13
CA ARG A 39 2.19 -6.33 -2.64
C ARG A 39 2.77 -5.03 -2.09
N ASP A 40 3.88 -5.09 -1.34
CA ASP A 40 4.55 -3.90 -0.83
C ASP A 40 5.06 -3.00 -1.97
N ALA A 41 5.66 -3.59 -3.02
CA ALA A 41 6.05 -2.85 -4.22
C ALA A 41 4.85 -2.17 -4.89
N ARG A 42 3.68 -2.82 -4.91
CA ARG A 42 2.44 -2.24 -5.44
C ARG A 42 1.97 -1.06 -4.56
N ARG A 43 1.99 -1.20 -3.24
CA ARG A 43 1.64 -0.12 -2.28
C ARG A 43 2.45 1.14 -2.51
N ILE A 44 3.76 0.99 -2.62
CA ILE A 44 4.69 2.09 -2.86
C ILE A 44 4.40 2.75 -4.21
N ALA A 45 4.13 1.98 -5.27
CA ALA A 45 3.81 2.52 -6.58
C ALA A 45 2.47 3.28 -6.59
N ASP A 46 1.44 2.73 -5.94
CA ASP A 46 0.14 3.38 -5.79
C ASP A 46 0.26 4.71 -5.03
N MET A 47 1.01 4.74 -3.94
CA MET A 47 1.26 5.96 -3.17
C MET A 47 1.99 7.03 -3.99
N LYS A 48 2.98 6.66 -4.80
CA LYS A 48 3.68 7.60 -5.70
C LYS A 48 2.75 8.16 -6.78
N GLN A 49 1.84 7.35 -7.31
CA GLN A 49 0.84 7.82 -8.27
C GLN A 49 -0.11 8.83 -7.63
N MET A 50 -0.55 8.57 -6.39
CA MET A 50 -1.39 9.50 -5.63
C MET A 50 -0.64 10.79 -5.27
N GLN A 51 0.62 10.69 -4.86
CA GLN A 51 1.50 11.84 -4.61
C GLN A 51 1.54 12.76 -5.82
N LEU A 52 1.86 12.21 -7.01
CA LEU A 52 1.89 12.99 -8.25
C LEU A 52 0.56 13.69 -8.54
N ALA A 53 -0.56 12.99 -8.33
CA ALA A 53 -1.88 13.57 -8.56
C ALA A 53 -2.21 14.71 -7.57
N LEU A 54 -1.74 14.62 -6.31
CA LEU A 54 -1.88 15.69 -5.33
C LEU A 54 -1.04 16.92 -5.67
N GLU A 55 0.19 16.73 -6.15
CA GLU A 55 1.02 17.84 -6.60
C GLU A 55 0.37 18.58 -7.79
N LEU A 56 -0.15 17.83 -8.78
CA LEU A 56 -0.88 18.43 -9.90
C LEU A 56 -2.16 19.17 -9.46
N TYR A 57 -2.85 18.63 -8.45
CA TYR A 57 -4.02 19.31 -7.86
C TYR A 57 -3.61 20.61 -7.17
N TYR A 58 -2.50 20.61 -6.42
CA TYR A 58 -1.96 21.80 -5.76
C TYR A 58 -1.54 22.87 -6.77
N ASP A 59 -0.88 22.49 -7.87
CA ASP A 59 -0.53 23.42 -8.93
C ASP A 59 -1.77 24.15 -9.49
N ALA A 60 -2.88 23.43 -9.65
CA ALA A 60 -4.13 23.98 -10.17
C ALA A 60 -4.92 24.83 -9.14
N HIS A 61 -4.95 24.42 -7.86
CA HIS A 61 -5.83 25.03 -6.84
C HIS A 61 -5.10 25.86 -5.79
N GLN A 62 -3.76 25.85 -5.81
CA GLN A 62 -2.90 26.43 -4.77
C GLN A 62 -3.23 25.90 -3.37
N SER A 63 -3.77 24.68 -3.30
CA SER A 63 -4.19 24.03 -2.06
C SER A 63 -4.38 22.53 -2.27
N TYR A 64 -4.15 21.73 -1.23
CA TYR A 64 -4.49 20.30 -1.23
C TYR A 64 -5.98 20.06 -0.90
N PRO A 65 -6.56 18.91 -1.31
CA PRO A 65 -7.93 18.55 -0.98
C PRO A 65 -8.16 18.50 0.54
N ALA A 66 -9.20 19.16 1.04
CA ALA A 66 -9.56 19.09 2.44
C ALA A 66 -10.14 17.71 2.79
N VAL A 67 -9.79 17.20 3.97
CA VAL A 67 -10.44 15.99 4.50
C VAL A 67 -11.85 16.32 4.98
N VAL A 68 -12.81 15.44 4.67
CA VAL A 68 -14.18 15.58 5.19
C VAL A 68 -14.14 15.39 6.71
N ALA A 69 -14.80 16.28 7.46
CA ALA A 69 -14.89 16.17 8.91
C ALA A 69 -15.50 14.80 9.30
N GLY A 70 -14.69 13.95 9.97
CA GLY A 70 -15.05 12.57 10.34
C GLY A 70 -14.64 11.47 9.34
N GLY A 71 -13.97 11.82 8.24
CA GLY A 71 -13.72 10.94 7.09
C GLY A 71 -12.50 10.01 7.15
N VAL A 72 -11.75 9.96 8.25
CA VAL A 72 -10.56 9.10 8.34
C VAL A 72 -10.38 8.52 9.76
N SER A 73 -11.38 7.77 10.23
CA SER A 73 -11.15 6.82 11.33
C SER A 73 -10.74 5.46 10.77
N GLY A 74 -9.44 5.34 10.43
CA GLY A 74 -8.59 4.15 10.61
C GLY A 74 -9.06 2.75 10.19
N THR A 75 -10.05 2.59 9.30
CA THR A 75 -10.58 1.25 8.97
C THR A 75 -11.09 1.07 7.54
N THR A 76 -11.11 2.12 6.72
CA THR A 76 -11.52 2.03 5.31
C THR A 76 -10.40 2.56 4.42
N ASP A 77 -10.08 1.79 3.37
CA ASP A 77 -9.29 2.26 2.24
C ASP A 77 -9.77 3.63 1.77
N MET A 78 -8.89 4.42 1.14
CA MET A 78 -9.17 5.74 0.54
C MET A 78 -10.35 5.73 -0.44
N GLY A 79 -11.55 5.56 0.07
CA GLY A 79 -12.80 5.77 -0.62
C GLY A 79 -13.16 7.25 -0.57
N ALA A 80 -14.30 7.57 -1.21
CA ALA A 80 -14.84 8.91 -1.39
C ALA A 80 -14.93 9.78 -0.11
N ALA A 81 -14.82 9.20 1.09
CA ALA A 81 -14.83 9.91 2.38
C ALA A 81 -13.51 10.63 2.74
N SER A 82 -12.43 10.38 1.99
CA SER A 82 -11.07 10.91 2.28
C SER A 82 -10.77 12.31 1.72
N GLY A 83 -11.74 12.98 1.09
CA GLY A 83 -11.48 14.25 0.39
C GLY A 83 -10.78 14.08 -0.97
N LEU A 84 -10.19 12.91 -1.24
CA LEU A 84 -9.50 12.61 -2.51
C LEU A 84 -10.44 12.41 -3.72
N GLY A 85 -11.76 12.44 -3.51
CA GLY A 85 -12.74 12.37 -4.60
C GLY A 85 -12.59 13.49 -5.64
N ALA A 86 -12.04 14.64 -5.23
CA ALA A 86 -11.73 15.75 -6.13
C ALA A 86 -10.69 15.36 -7.20
N LEU A 87 -9.68 14.55 -6.85
CA LEU A 87 -8.66 14.12 -7.82
C LEU A 87 -9.23 13.28 -8.96
N VAL A 88 -10.27 12.49 -8.67
CA VAL A 88 -10.94 11.66 -9.68
C VAL A 88 -11.91 12.50 -10.50
N THR A 89 -12.71 13.33 -9.83
CA THR A 89 -13.73 14.17 -10.47
C THR A 89 -13.10 15.15 -11.46
N GLU A 90 -11.93 15.68 -11.11
CA GLU A 90 -11.16 16.63 -11.92
C GLU A 90 -10.08 15.97 -12.78
N GLN A 91 -10.08 14.63 -12.84
CA GLN A 91 -9.24 13.84 -13.75
C GLN A 91 -7.72 13.93 -13.52
N PHE A 92 -7.27 14.29 -12.32
CA PHE A 92 -5.85 14.18 -11.94
C PHE A 92 -5.41 12.71 -11.77
N ILE A 93 -6.35 11.81 -11.46
CA ILE A 93 -6.13 10.36 -11.42
C ILE A 93 -7.37 9.62 -11.91
N SER A 94 -7.21 8.49 -12.60
CA SER A 94 -8.35 7.74 -13.16
C SER A 94 -9.25 7.10 -12.10
N GLN A 95 -8.66 6.71 -10.97
CA GLN A 95 -9.33 6.13 -9.81
C GLN A 95 -8.38 6.21 -8.63
N ILE A 96 -8.92 6.26 -7.42
CA ILE A 96 -8.10 6.13 -6.22
C ILE A 96 -7.69 4.66 -6.08
N SER A 97 -6.39 4.40 -5.95
CA SER A 97 -5.90 3.04 -5.69
C SER A 97 -6.42 2.52 -4.35
N SER A 98 -6.68 1.21 -4.28
CA SER A 98 -7.04 0.49 -3.05
C SER A 98 -5.95 -0.54 -2.73
N ASP A 99 -5.74 -0.82 -1.44
CA ASP A 99 -4.71 -1.75 -1.02
C ASP A 99 -5.00 -3.16 -1.61
N PRO A 100 -3.98 -3.92 -2.06
CA PRO A 100 -4.19 -5.25 -2.64
C PRO A 100 -4.88 -6.27 -1.72
N THR A 101 -4.78 -6.08 -0.40
CA THR A 101 -5.44 -6.93 0.60
C THR A 101 -6.70 -6.32 1.18
N ASN A 102 -6.83 -4.98 1.15
CA ASN A 102 -7.96 -4.19 1.65
C ASN A 102 -8.52 -4.78 2.95
N SER A 103 -7.61 -4.96 3.91
CA SER A 103 -7.91 -5.49 5.24
C SER A 103 -7.67 -4.36 6.24
N GLY A 104 -8.39 -4.34 7.36
CA GLY A 104 -8.37 -3.18 8.26
C GLY A 104 -6.99 -2.72 8.78
N SER A 105 -5.93 -3.53 8.65
CA SER A 105 -4.54 -3.15 8.96
C SER A 105 -3.75 -2.59 7.77
N TYR A 106 -4.12 -2.97 6.54
CA TYR A 106 -3.47 -2.54 5.29
C TYR A 106 -4.48 -1.72 4.49
N VAL A 107 -4.49 -0.42 4.79
CA VAL A 107 -5.28 0.57 4.06
C VAL A 107 -4.40 1.74 3.65
N TYR A 108 -4.74 2.38 2.55
CA TYR A 108 -4.22 3.72 2.30
C TYR A 108 -4.95 4.72 3.18
N SER A 109 -4.22 5.68 3.72
CA SER A 109 -4.74 6.77 4.55
C SER A 109 -4.20 8.11 4.09
N TYR A 110 -5.03 9.14 4.14
CA TYR A 110 -4.73 10.50 3.71
C TYR A 110 -5.16 11.46 4.80
N ALA A 111 -4.31 12.43 5.10
CA ALA A 111 -4.68 13.61 5.84
C ALA A 111 -4.07 14.84 5.20
N SER A 112 -4.82 15.93 5.26
CA SER A 112 -4.38 17.28 4.92
C SER A 112 -4.27 18.10 6.20
N ALA A 113 -3.30 19.00 6.27
CA ALA A 113 -3.15 19.95 7.36
C ALA A 113 -3.17 21.40 6.87
N ASP A 114 -3.69 22.28 7.72
CA ASP A 114 -3.69 23.72 7.50
C ASP A 114 -2.32 24.33 7.88
N GLY A 115 -2.16 25.65 7.67
CA GLY A 115 -0.91 26.35 7.99
C GLY A 115 -0.56 26.34 9.49
N ALA A 116 -1.48 25.95 10.36
CA ALA A 116 -1.27 25.81 11.80
C ALA A 116 -0.95 24.37 12.23
N GLY A 117 -0.96 23.41 11.29
CA GLY A 117 -0.73 21.99 11.55
C GLY A 117 -1.95 21.26 12.11
N ALA A 118 -3.15 21.83 12.02
CA ALA A 118 -4.39 21.13 12.37
C ALA A 118 -4.98 20.40 11.16
N ALA A 119 -5.85 19.42 11.41
CA ALA A 119 -6.58 18.73 10.35
C ALA A 119 -7.35 19.74 9.48
N CYS A 120 -7.02 19.76 8.18
CA CYS A 120 -7.60 20.72 7.25
C CYS A 120 -8.97 20.24 6.79
N THR A 121 -10.02 20.79 7.39
CA THR A 121 -11.42 20.54 7.02
C THR A 121 -12.00 21.62 6.10
N ALA A 122 -11.24 22.70 5.86
CA ALA A 122 -11.59 23.79 4.96
C ALA A 122 -10.32 24.33 4.28
N VAL A 123 -10.43 24.59 2.98
CA VAL A 123 -9.37 25.15 2.12
C VAL A 123 -9.02 26.59 2.57
N PRO A 124 -7.75 27.02 2.54
CA PRO A 124 -6.60 26.34 1.95
C PRO A 124 -5.82 25.40 2.89
N CYS A 125 -5.68 24.14 2.47
CA CYS A 125 -4.74 23.19 3.04
C CYS A 125 -3.34 23.39 2.44
N SER A 126 -2.33 23.45 3.30
CA SER A 126 -0.93 23.76 2.94
C SER A 126 -0.03 22.53 2.86
N SER A 127 -0.42 21.42 3.50
CA SER A 127 0.39 20.20 3.51
C SER A 127 -0.49 18.95 3.60
N TYR A 128 0.06 17.79 3.29
CA TYR A 128 -0.62 16.51 3.42
C TYR A 128 0.34 15.40 3.83
N VAL A 129 -0.25 14.28 4.25
CA VAL A 129 0.44 13.01 4.44
C VAL A 129 -0.40 11.88 3.85
N ILE A 130 0.23 11.02 3.06
CA ILE A 130 -0.32 9.72 2.67
C ILE A 130 0.44 8.65 3.44
N LYS A 131 -0.29 7.70 4.02
CA LYS A 131 0.26 6.59 4.80
C LYS A 131 -0.28 5.25 4.33
N SER A 132 0.58 4.24 4.28
CA SER A 132 0.24 2.82 4.18
C SER A 132 1.09 2.00 5.12
N VAL A 133 0.63 0.81 5.52
CA VAL A 133 1.44 -0.13 6.31
C VAL A 133 2.10 -1.15 5.38
N ILE A 134 3.39 -1.40 5.56
CA ILE A 134 4.17 -2.34 4.76
C ILE A 134 4.17 -3.73 5.42
N GLU A 135 3.85 -4.79 4.67
CA GLU A 135 3.76 -6.16 5.19
C GLU A 135 5.12 -6.75 5.58
N GLY A 136 6.18 -6.32 4.91
CA GLY A 136 7.56 -6.70 5.23
C GLY A 136 8.08 -6.15 6.56
N GLY A 137 7.32 -5.31 7.25
CA GLY A 137 7.73 -4.66 8.50
C GLY A 137 8.69 -3.49 8.29
N ALA A 138 9.24 -2.97 9.39
CA ALA A 138 10.13 -1.80 9.42
C ALA A 138 11.28 -1.88 8.39
N SER A 139 11.97 -3.03 8.34
CA SER A 139 13.11 -3.21 7.43
C SER A 139 12.76 -3.26 5.94
N ALA A 140 11.47 -3.30 5.60
CA ALA A 140 11.00 -3.28 4.21
C ALA A 140 10.53 -1.88 3.76
N VAL A 141 10.51 -0.90 4.68
CA VAL A 141 10.13 0.47 4.36
C VAL A 141 11.27 1.15 3.58
N PRO A 142 10.99 1.84 2.45
CA PRO A 142 12.00 2.51 1.65
C PRO A 142 12.73 3.62 2.43
N LEU A 143 14.07 3.65 2.35
CA LEU A 143 14.87 4.73 2.92
C LEU A 143 14.49 6.09 2.31
N GLY A 144 14.03 7.02 3.13
CA GLY A 144 13.60 8.37 2.70
C GLY A 144 12.09 8.60 2.74
N ASP A 145 11.37 7.76 3.45
CA ASP A 145 10.02 8.06 3.89
C ASP A 145 10.02 9.06 5.05
N VAL A 146 8.82 9.44 5.47
CA VAL A 146 8.62 10.42 6.54
C VAL A 146 8.40 9.69 7.85
N ASP A 147 9.20 9.98 8.87
CA ASP A 147 9.01 9.44 10.21
C ASP A 147 8.35 10.45 11.17
N GLY A 148 7.74 9.94 12.24
CA GLY A 148 7.28 10.73 13.37
C GLY A 148 5.79 11.06 13.37
N LEU A 149 5.45 12.09 14.14
CA LEU A 149 4.06 12.40 14.48
C LEU A 149 3.49 13.48 13.56
N TRP A 150 2.43 13.15 12.84
CA TRP A 150 1.73 14.09 11.97
C TRP A 150 0.34 14.45 12.50
N ALA A 151 0.12 15.74 12.74
CA ALA A 151 -1.19 16.27 13.06
C ALA A 151 -1.99 16.46 11.76
N GLY A 152 -3.19 15.86 11.68
CA GLY A 152 -3.98 15.91 10.45
C GLY A 152 -5.12 14.90 10.32
N LEU A 153 -5.03 13.73 10.98
CA LEU A 153 -6.17 12.82 11.08
C LEU A 153 -7.06 13.23 12.27
N ALA A 154 -8.35 13.43 12.00
CA ALA A 154 -9.35 13.74 13.01
C ALA A 154 -9.39 12.62 14.06
N GLY A 155 -8.88 12.90 15.27
CA GLY A 155 -8.98 12.00 16.44
C GLY A 155 -7.66 11.43 16.97
N GLY A 156 -6.51 11.74 16.35
CA GLY A 156 -5.23 11.29 16.87
C GLY A 156 -4.09 11.63 15.93
N ALA A 157 -2.94 11.92 16.50
CA ALA A 157 -1.76 12.19 15.72
C ALA A 157 -1.34 10.92 14.97
N THR A 158 -1.15 11.03 13.65
CA THR A 158 -0.78 9.90 12.79
C THR A 158 0.69 9.62 12.97
N THR A 159 1.00 8.46 13.53
CA THR A 159 2.38 8.00 13.60
C THR A 159 2.77 7.48 12.23
N CYS A 160 3.79 8.10 11.66
CA CYS A 160 4.43 7.64 10.44
C CYS A 160 5.63 6.74 10.71
N ASP A 161 5.78 6.30 11.96
CA ASP A 161 6.82 5.36 12.32
C ASP A 161 6.60 4.00 11.64
N ASP A 162 7.71 3.40 11.27
CA ASP A 162 7.86 2.02 10.84
C ASP A 162 6.94 1.06 11.63
N PRO A 163 6.18 0.17 10.96
CA PRO A 163 6.27 -0.24 9.56
C PRO A 163 5.39 0.58 8.59
N SER A 164 5.03 1.81 8.97
CA SER A 164 4.25 2.70 8.12
C SER A 164 5.16 3.35 7.09
N TYR A 165 4.82 3.26 5.81
CA TYR A 165 5.42 4.10 4.78
C TYR A 165 4.60 5.37 4.64
N CYS A 166 5.23 6.51 4.90
CA CYS A 166 4.60 7.82 4.79
C CYS A 166 5.26 8.72 3.75
N VAL A 167 4.44 9.50 3.06
CA VAL A 167 4.87 10.48 2.06
C VAL A 167 4.18 11.80 2.33
N LYS A 168 4.93 12.90 2.20
CA LYS A 168 4.49 14.28 2.37
C LYS A 168 5.05 15.12 1.19
N PRO A 169 4.54 16.34 0.94
CA PRO A 169 5.15 17.24 -0.02
C PRO A 169 6.55 17.71 0.40
#